data_AF-A0A2L0N985-F1
#
_entry.id   AF-A0A2L0N985-F1
#
_cell.length_a   1.000
_cell.length_b   1.000
_cell.length_c   1.000
_cell.angle_alpha   90.00
_cell.angle_beta   90.00
_cell.angle_gamma   90.00
#
_symmetry.space_group_name_H-M   'P 1'
#
loop_
_entity.id
_entity.type
_entity.pdbx_description
1 polymer ?
#
loop_
_entity_poly.entity_id
_entity_poly.type
_entity_poly.pdbx_seq_one_letter_code
_entity_poly.pdbx_strand_id
1 'polypeptide(L)'
;MCPGPRIPGLRRPCTPPLHPAPAPRACVPGLRPDFSGRKQRLRFLLSVSGADGHRAVVSWAEIDPEFADRRILLATSMDGAPLDAAGPQLVVPGARCGARYVSVVTAVWLGPLEEPAP
;
A
#
# COMPACT_ATOMS: atom_id res chain seq x y z
N MET A 1 -14.05 9.71 -17.81
CA MET A 1 -13.22 10.83 -17.32
C MET A 1 -13.27 10.83 -15.80
N CYS A 2 -12.22 10.36 -15.13
CA CYS A 2 -12.10 10.55 -13.69
C CYS A 2 -11.26 11.82 -13.49
N PRO A 3 -11.78 12.87 -12.83
CA PRO A 3 -10.93 13.99 -12.47
C PRO A 3 -9.88 13.50 -11.48
N GLY A 4 -8.60 13.68 -11.80
CA GLY A 4 -7.48 13.40 -10.88
C GLY A 4 -7.54 14.31 -9.65
N PRO A 5 -6.95 13.90 -8.51
CA PRO A 5 -7.23 14.55 -7.23
C PRO A 5 -6.51 15.91 -7.09
N ARG A 6 -7.23 16.91 -6.57
CA ARG A 6 -6.66 18.10 -5.93
C ARG A 6 -6.47 17.80 -4.44
N ILE A 7 -5.25 17.94 -3.93
CA ILE A 7 -4.90 17.84 -2.52
C ILE A 7 -4.66 19.28 -2.06
N PRO A 8 -5.61 19.90 -1.35
CA PRO A 8 -5.41 20.15 0.08
C PRO A 8 -6.65 19.83 0.94
N GLY A 9 -6.46 19.22 2.12
CA GLY A 9 -7.51 19.08 3.15
C GLY A 9 -8.57 17.97 2.91
N LEU A 10 -8.13 16.86 2.29
CA LEU A 10 -8.91 15.71 1.84
C LEU A 10 -10.25 15.44 2.58
N ARG A 11 -11.36 15.84 1.95
CA ARG A 11 -12.66 15.15 2.09
C ARG A 11 -13.23 14.91 0.71
N ARG A 12 -13.37 13.62 0.34
CA ARG A 12 -14.58 12.98 -0.25
C ARG A 12 -14.40 11.45 -0.14
N PRO A 13 -15.35 10.72 0.47
CA PRO A 13 -15.25 9.27 0.60
C PRO A 13 -15.61 8.62 -0.73
N CYS A 14 -14.67 7.90 -1.32
CA CYS A 14 -15.03 6.82 -2.24
C CYS A 14 -15.24 5.62 -1.34
N THR A 15 -16.49 5.29 -0.99
CA THR A 15 -16.78 4.10 -0.19
C THR A 15 -16.91 2.90 -1.15
N PRO A 16 -15.90 2.03 -1.31
CA PRO A 16 -16.13 0.73 -1.92
C PRO A 16 -16.98 -0.14 -0.96
N PRO A 17 -17.71 -1.15 -1.48
CA PRO A 17 -18.42 -2.08 -0.61
C PRO A 17 -17.45 -2.75 0.37
N LEU A 18 -17.81 -2.79 1.65
CA LEU A 18 -17.11 -3.55 2.68
C LEU A 18 -17.18 -5.04 2.32
N HIS A 19 -16.19 -5.55 1.59
CA HIS A 19 -15.81 -6.94 1.79
C HIS A 19 -15.04 -7.03 3.10
N PRO A 20 -15.31 -8.03 3.95
CA PRO A 20 -14.48 -8.26 5.12
C PRO A 20 -13.04 -8.45 4.63
N ALA A 21 -12.16 -7.54 5.03
CA ALA A 21 -10.74 -7.72 4.81
C ALA A 21 -10.35 -9.06 5.46
N PRO A 22 -9.59 -9.94 4.77
CA PRO A 22 -9.03 -11.09 5.45
C PRO A 22 -8.26 -10.58 6.67
N ALA A 23 -8.50 -11.23 7.82
CA ALA A 23 -7.84 -10.92 9.08
C ALA A 23 -6.33 -10.75 8.84
N PRO A 24 -5.64 -9.85 9.56
CA PRO A 24 -4.18 -9.80 9.50
C PRO A 24 -3.68 -11.20 9.84
N ARG A 25 -3.17 -11.90 8.82
CA ARG A 25 -2.58 -13.21 9.01
C ARG A 25 -1.44 -13.05 10.00
N ALA A 26 -1.38 -13.99 10.92
CA ALA A 26 -0.37 -14.03 11.97
C ALA A 26 0.99 -13.66 11.39
N CYS A 27 1.72 -12.78 12.07
CA CYS A 27 3.12 -12.53 11.76
C CYS A 27 3.81 -13.89 11.78
N VAL A 28 4.12 -14.45 10.61
CA VAL A 28 4.76 -15.77 10.51
C VAL A 28 6.18 -15.60 11.05
N PRO A 29 6.49 -16.10 12.26
CA PRO A 29 7.82 -15.93 12.82
C PRO A 29 8.79 -16.71 11.93
N GLY A 30 9.80 -16.03 11.39
CA GLY A 30 10.84 -16.68 10.59
C GLY A 30 10.63 -16.68 9.08
N LEU A 31 9.58 -16.05 8.53
CA LEU A 31 9.55 -15.76 7.09
C LEU A 31 10.70 -14.80 6.76
N ARG A 32 11.76 -15.32 6.15
CA ARG A 32 12.80 -14.55 5.49
C ARG A 32 12.47 -14.58 3.99
N PRO A 33 11.95 -13.50 3.41
CA PRO A 33 11.75 -13.46 1.97
C PRO A 33 13.08 -13.70 1.27
N ASP A 34 13.14 -14.69 0.39
CA ASP A 34 14.27 -14.87 -0.50
C ASP A 34 14.11 -13.92 -1.69
N PHE A 35 14.85 -12.81 -1.63
CA PHE A 35 14.89 -11.83 -2.70
C PHE A 35 16.05 -12.04 -3.69
N SER A 36 16.76 -13.17 -3.64
CA SER A 36 17.94 -13.42 -4.49
C SER A 36 17.61 -13.57 -5.98
N GLY A 37 16.44 -14.10 -6.31
CA GLY A 37 16.05 -14.39 -7.69
C GLY A 37 14.92 -13.48 -8.19
N ARG A 38 15.08 -12.94 -9.42
CA ARG A 38 14.07 -12.10 -10.08
C ARG A 38 12.66 -12.69 -10.02
N LYS A 39 12.50 -13.99 -10.31
CA LYS A 39 11.18 -14.65 -10.33
C LYS A 39 10.59 -14.85 -8.92
N GLN A 40 11.44 -15.08 -7.92
CA GLN A 40 11.04 -15.28 -6.53
C GLN A 40 10.49 -13.98 -5.94
N ARG A 41 11.14 -12.85 -6.22
CA ARG A 41 10.71 -11.51 -5.78
C ARG A 41 9.30 -11.15 -6.24
N LEU A 42 8.92 -11.55 -7.46
CA LEU A 42 7.61 -11.23 -8.06
C LEU A 42 6.42 -11.87 -7.33
N ARG A 43 6.66 -12.83 -6.42
CA ARG A 43 5.60 -13.44 -5.62
C ARG A 43 5.25 -12.61 -4.39
N PHE A 44 5.99 -11.57 -4.04
CA PHE A 44 5.74 -10.80 -2.82
C PHE A 44 4.83 -9.59 -3.06
N LEU A 45 4.02 -9.28 -2.05
CA LEU A 45 3.16 -8.11 -2.01
C LEU A 45 3.24 -7.42 -0.64
N LEU A 46 3.00 -6.11 -0.65
CA LEU A 46 2.75 -5.32 0.54
C LEU A 46 1.25 -5.03 0.64
N SER A 47 0.68 -5.25 1.82
CA SER A 47 -0.68 -4.82 2.19
C SER A 47 -0.55 -3.67 3.19
N VAL A 48 -1.13 -2.52 2.84
CA VAL A 48 -1.07 -1.30 3.65
C VAL A 48 -2.47 -0.97 4.15
N SER A 49 -2.64 -0.84 5.46
CA SER A 49 -3.93 -0.57 6.10
C SER A 49 -3.95 0.82 6.72
N GLY A 50 -5.05 1.54 6.51
CA GLY A 50 -5.36 2.82 7.15
C GLY A 50 -6.25 2.63 8.38
N ALA A 51 -6.30 3.65 9.24
CA ALA A 51 -7.15 3.66 10.43
C ALA A 51 -8.66 3.63 10.11
N ASP A 52 -9.06 4.03 8.90
CA ASP A 52 -10.44 4.04 8.41
C ASP A 52 -10.89 2.69 7.82
N GLY A 53 -10.05 1.66 7.92
CA GLY A 53 -10.29 0.35 7.32
C GLY A 53 -9.99 0.27 5.82
N HIS A 54 -9.57 1.38 5.19
CA HIS A 54 -9.11 1.35 3.81
C HIS A 54 -7.82 0.54 3.69
N ARG A 55 -7.71 -0.24 2.61
CA ARG A 55 -6.56 -1.10 2.37
C ARG A 55 -6.15 -1.03 0.91
N ALA A 56 -4.84 -0.88 0.68
CA ALA A 56 -4.24 -0.92 -0.64
C ALA A 56 -3.17 -2.01 -0.69
N VAL A 57 -3.01 -2.62 -1.87
CA VAL A 57 -1.95 -3.59 -2.15
C VAL A 57 -0.96 -2.99 -3.14
N VAL A 58 0.32 -3.22 -2.87
CA VAL A 58 1.44 -2.88 -3.74
C VAL A 58 2.21 -4.16 -4.02
N SER A 59 2.39 -4.52 -5.29
CA SER A 59 3.24 -5.67 -5.61
C SER A 59 4.72 -5.33 -5.42
N TRP A 60 5.56 -6.30 -5.07
CA TRP A 60 7.01 -6.06 -5.00
C TRP A 60 7.58 -5.59 -6.34
N ALA A 61 7.03 -6.09 -7.45
CA ALA A 61 7.40 -5.70 -8.81
C ALA A 61 7.20 -4.20 -9.10
N GLU A 62 6.29 -3.54 -8.38
CA GLU A 62 6.08 -2.10 -8.55
C GLU A 62 7.25 -1.28 -7.99
N ILE A 63 7.87 -1.71 -6.89
CA ILE A 63 8.94 -0.97 -6.21
C ILE A 63 10.35 -1.42 -6.61
N ASP A 64 10.48 -2.64 -7.13
CA ASP A 64 11.77 -3.22 -7.43
C ASP A 64 12.45 -2.52 -8.63
N PRO A 65 13.73 -2.12 -8.50
CA PRO A 65 14.44 -1.34 -9.51
C PRO A 65 14.72 -2.13 -10.80
N GLU A 66 14.68 -3.47 -10.74
CA GLU A 66 14.84 -4.31 -11.94
C GLU A 66 13.50 -4.54 -12.67
N PHE A 67 12.41 -3.94 -12.19
CA PHE A 67 11.07 -4.03 -12.78
C PHE A 67 10.48 -2.65 -13.03
N ALA A 68 9.43 -2.25 -12.31
CA ALA A 68 8.72 -1.01 -12.60
C ALA A 68 9.36 0.24 -11.96
N ASP A 69 10.25 0.06 -10.97
CA ASP A 69 10.98 1.14 -10.27
C ASP A 69 10.09 2.34 -9.88
N ARG A 70 8.86 2.06 -9.42
CA ARG A 70 7.93 3.11 -9.02
C ARG A 70 8.31 3.60 -7.64
N ARG A 71 8.44 4.92 -7.53
CA ARG A 71 8.59 5.61 -6.24
C ARG A 71 7.28 5.60 -5.46
N ILE A 72 7.04 4.55 -4.68
CA ILE A 72 5.89 4.49 -3.78
C ILE A 72 6.35 5.00 -2.41
N LEU A 73 5.62 5.99 -1.88
CA LEU A 73 6.03 6.73 -0.70
C LEU A 73 5.15 6.35 0.50
N LEU A 74 5.79 6.06 1.62
CA LEU A 74 5.18 6.16 2.94
C LEU A 74 5.58 7.52 3.52
N ALA A 75 4.72 8.52 3.30
CA ALA A 75 4.97 9.90 3.68
C ALA A 75 4.72 10.11 5.18
N THR A 76 5.70 10.70 5.87
CA THR A 76 5.61 11.17 7.26
C THR A 76 5.62 12.70 7.35
N SER A 77 5.81 13.38 6.21
CA SER A 77 5.69 14.82 6.05
C SER A 77 5.08 15.15 4.69
N MET A 78 4.47 16.33 4.57
CA MET A 78 3.87 16.85 3.34
C MET A 78 4.23 18.34 3.23
N ASP A 79 4.82 18.74 2.10
CA ASP A 79 5.24 20.12 1.84
C ASP A 79 6.09 20.74 2.96
N GLY A 80 6.96 19.92 3.56
CA GLY A 80 7.84 20.33 4.67
C GLY A 80 7.18 20.34 6.04
N ALA A 81 5.86 20.13 6.14
CA ALA A 81 5.15 20.01 7.40
C ALA A 81 5.09 18.54 7.87
N PRO A 82 5.36 18.24 9.15
CA PRO A 82 5.23 16.89 9.69
C PRO A 82 3.77 16.44 9.73
N LEU A 83 3.52 15.14 9.55
CA LEU A 83 2.19 14.54 9.62
C LEU A 83 1.88 13.92 10.98
N ASP A 84 2.58 14.30 12.06
CA ASP A 84 2.45 13.66 13.38
C ASP A 84 0.99 13.59 13.89
N ALA A 85 0.20 14.65 13.66
CA ALA A 85 -1.22 14.68 14.02
C ALA A 85 -2.14 13.98 13.00
N ALA A 86 -1.79 14.01 11.71
CA ALA A 86 -2.60 13.45 10.62
C ALA A 86 -2.31 11.97 10.34
N GLY A 87 -1.19 11.45 10.85
CA GLY A 87 -0.68 10.11 10.60
C GLY A 87 0.07 9.96 9.26
N PRO A 88 0.91 8.91 9.14
CA PRO A 88 1.60 8.60 7.90
C PRO A 88 0.63 8.28 6.76
N GLN A 89 1.04 8.54 5.51
CA GLN A 89 0.19 8.34 4.33
C GLN A 89 0.92 7.53 3.26
N LEU A 90 0.24 6.54 2.68
CA LEU A 90 0.73 5.88 1.48
C LEU A 90 0.35 6.72 0.26
N VAL A 91 1.35 7.09 -0.54
CA VAL A 91 1.17 7.85 -1.78
C VAL A 91 1.80 7.09 -2.94
N VAL A 92 1.05 6.94 -4.03
CA VAL A 92 1.54 6.35 -5.28
C VAL A 92 1.53 7.44 -6.37
N PRO A 93 2.67 8.09 -6.63
CA PRO A 93 2.83 9.04 -7.73
C PRO A 93 2.36 8.45 -9.07
N GLY A 94 1.62 9.26 -9.83
CA GLY A 94 1.05 8.85 -11.11
C GLY A 94 -0.13 7.87 -11.02
N ALA A 95 -0.66 7.57 -9.84
CA ALA A 95 -1.91 6.80 -9.72
C ALA A 95 -3.10 7.64 -10.23
N ARG A 96 -3.67 7.22 -11.36
CA ARG A 96 -4.76 7.95 -12.06
C ARG A 96 -6.02 8.18 -11.21
N CYS A 97 -6.33 7.26 -10.30
CA CYS A 97 -7.59 7.27 -9.55
C CYS A 97 -7.44 7.51 -8.04
N GLY A 98 -6.22 7.69 -7.51
CA GLY A 98 -6.00 7.92 -6.06
C GLY A 98 -6.46 6.79 -5.12
N ALA A 99 -7.17 5.75 -5.61
CA ALA A 99 -7.74 4.67 -4.78
C ALA A 99 -6.71 3.88 -3.95
N ARG A 100 -5.42 3.96 -4.32
CA ARG A 100 -4.31 3.36 -3.58
C ARG A 100 -3.69 4.29 -2.54
N TYR A 101 -4.26 5.47 -2.32
CA TYR A 101 -3.80 6.40 -1.30
C TYR A 101 -4.43 5.96 0.01
N VAL A 102 -3.61 5.73 1.02
CA VAL A 102 -4.05 5.28 2.35
C VAL A 102 -3.68 6.35 3.35
N SER A 103 -4.67 6.89 4.05
CA SER A 103 -4.44 7.89 5.10
C SER A 103 -4.28 7.20 6.45
N VAL A 104 -3.51 7.81 7.36
CA VAL A 104 -3.33 7.34 8.73
C VAL A 104 -2.93 5.86 8.74
N VAL A 105 -1.82 5.54 8.07
CA VAL A 105 -1.33 4.15 7.93
C VAL A 105 -1.05 3.59 9.32
N THR A 106 -1.70 2.46 9.63
CA THR A 106 -1.58 1.77 10.92
C THR A 106 -0.78 0.47 10.81
N ALA A 107 -0.73 -0.13 9.62
CA ALA A 107 0.01 -1.36 9.39
C ALA A 107 0.52 -1.49 7.96
N VAL A 108 1.74 -2.02 7.83
CA VAL A 108 2.31 -2.50 6.57
C VAL A 108 2.69 -3.95 6.78
N TRP A 109 2.10 -4.83 5.97
CA TRP A 109 2.40 -6.26 5.97
C TRP A 109 3.09 -6.63 4.66
N LEU A 110 4.11 -7.47 4.74
CA LEU A 110 4.81 -8.05 3.59
C LEU A 110 4.65 -9.57 3.64
N GLY A 111 4.32 -10.17 2.51
CA GLY A 111 4.35 -11.61 2.38
C GLY A 111 4.16 -12.10 0.96
N PRO A 112 4.29 -13.41 0.73
CA PRO A 112 4.05 -14.00 -0.57
C PRO A 112 2.56 -13.94 -0.91
N LEU A 113 2.24 -13.84 -2.19
CA LEU A 113 0.96 -14.21 -2.74
C LEU A 113 0.80 -15.71 -2.48
N GLU A 114 -0.18 -16.05 -1.64
CA GLU A 114 -0.53 -17.44 -1.45
C GLU A 114 -1.19 -17.96 -2.73
N GLU A 115 -0.77 -19.16 -3.12
CA GLU A 115 -1.44 -19.88 -4.19
C GLU A 115 -2.86 -20.24 -3.70
N PRO A 116 -3.91 -20.00 -4.51
CA PRO A 116 -5.24 -20.44 -4.15
C PRO A 116 -5.23 -21.96 -3.95
N ALA A 117 -5.99 -22.44 -2.95
CA ALA A 117 -6.15 -23.87 -2.73
C ALA A 117 -6.66 -24.54 -4.03
N PRO A 118 -6.22 -25.79 -4.32
CA PRO A 118 -6.64 -26.52 -5.51
C PRO A 118 -8.15 -26.76 -5.57
#